data_AF-I2QFW8-F1
#
_entry.id   AF-I2QFW8-F1
#
_cell.length_a   1.000
_cell.length_b   1.000
_cell.length_c   1.000
_cell.angle_alpha   90.00
_cell.angle_beta   90.00
_cell.angle_gamma   90.00
#
_symmetry.space_group_name_H-M   'P 1'
#
loop_
_entity.id
_entity.type
_entity.pdbx_description
1 polymer ?
#
loop_
_entity_poly.entity_id
_entity_poly.type
_entity_poly.pdbx_seq_one_letter_code
_entity_poly.pdbx_strand_id
1 'polypeptide(L)'
;MATKDIIDALAGIEPGSALDGIRAKRVQARDNAQKSYLSLFEPIDAGDVSLVERAAVAFFVIGLHREPTVAAFYRAKLTAIADGARLIEAIEAEIARGETSGPYGAFPAGPLSVENKAGLAYRVSAERKTDLGDRLVAAFEHAHLLVFRPRDAAVADMKALLAAGWSNTGIVTFSQLVAFLSFQVRVVTGLRVLGASLGSANAAGGA
;
A
#
# COMPACT_ATOMS: atom_id res chain seq x y z
N MET A 1 -3.82 -2.56 28.27
CA MET A 1 -3.25 -1.52 27.39
C MET A 1 -4.05 -1.53 26.11
N ALA A 2 -4.59 -0.40 25.66
CA ALA A 2 -5.26 -0.35 24.37
C ALA A 2 -4.23 -0.68 23.27
N THR A 3 -4.53 -1.65 22.42
CA THR A 3 -3.69 -1.99 21.26
C THR A 3 -3.45 -0.73 20.45
N LYS A 4 -2.19 -0.44 20.13
CA LYS A 4 -1.81 0.72 19.33
C LYS A 4 -2.39 0.56 17.93
N ASP A 5 -3.37 1.39 17.57
CA ASP A 5 -3.97 1.40 16.23
C ASP A 5 -2.93 1.89 15.22
N ILE A 6 -2.76 1.14 14.13
CA ILE A 6 -1.71 1.41 13.15
C ILE A 6 -1.95 2.70 12.38
N ILE A 7 -3.21 3.05 12.09
CA ILE A 7 -3.52 4.29 11.38
C ILE A 7 -3.26 5.47 12.30
N ASP A 8 -3.66 5.39 13.57
CA ASP A 8 -3.40 6.44 14.56
C ASP A 8 -1.90 6.65 14.78
N ALA A 9 -1.15 5.55 14.87
CA ALA A 9 0.30 5.58 14.97
C ALA A 9 0.96 6.24 13.75
N LEU A 10 0.56 5.86 12.54
CA LEU A 10 1.11 6.42 11.31
C LEU A 10 0.67 7.87 11.09
N ALA A 11 -0.54 8.23 11.49
CA ALA A 11 -1.04 9.60 11.41
C ALA A 11 -0.46 10.53 12.49
N GLY A 12 0.22 10.00 13.51
CA GLY A 12 0.76 10.78 14.63
C GLY A 12 -0.33 11.33 15.53
N ILE A 13 -1.39 10.55 15.74
CA ILE A 13 -2.52 10.95 16.60
C ILE A 13 -2.13 10.71 18.05
N GLU A 14 -1.95 11.80 18.78
CA GLU A 14 -1.68 11.75 20.22
C GLU A 14 -2.98 11.44 21.01
N PRO A 15 -2.93 10.53 22.00
CA PRO A 15 -4.05 10.26 22.89
C PRO A 15 -4.58 11.55 23.55
N GLY A 16 -5.90 11.73 23.56
CA GLY A 16 -6.54 12.92 24.12
C GLY A 16 -6.55 14.16 23.21
N SER A 17 -5.93 14.09 22.02
CA SER A 17 -6.05 15.16 21.02
C SER A 17 -7.48 15.28 20.48
N ALA A 18 -7.82 16.44 19.90
CA ALA A 18 -9.13 16.64 19.25
C ALA A 18 -9.39 15.58 18.16
N LEU A 19 -8.35 15.20 17.40
CA LEU A 19 -8.45 14.18 16.36
C LEU A 19 -8.64 12.77 16.94
N ASP A 20 -7.99 12.44 18.06
CA ASP A 20 -8.24 11.19 18.82
C ASP A 20 -9.71 11.12 19.27
N GLY A 21 -10.26 12.22 19.78
CA GLY A 21 -11.67 12.32 20.17
C GLY A 21 -12.65 12.09 18.99
N ILE A 22 -12.31 12.56 17.78
CA ILE A 22 -13.08 12.28 16.56
C ILE A 22 -12.99 10.80 16.20
N ARG A 23 -11.80 10.21 16.25
CA ARG A 23 -11.55 8.81 15.92
C ARG A 23 -12.23 7.85 16.89
N ALA A 24 -12.31 8.21 18.17
CA ALA A 24 -13.02 7.45 19.20
C ALA A 24 -14.54 7.31 18.90
N LYS A 25 -15.14 8.26 18.17
CA LYS A 25 -16.55 8.17 17.72
C LYS A 25 -16.77 7.14 16.60
N ARG A 26 -15.70 6.59 16.03
CA ARG A 26 -15.74 5.63 14.91
C ARG A 26 -15.03 4.32 15.28
N VAL A 27 -15.28 3.81 16.49
CA VAL A 27 -14.62 2.62 17.05
C VAL A 27 -14.62 1.42 16.10
N GLN A 28 -15.74 1.12 15.45
CA GLN A 28 -15.81 -0.02 14.52
C GLN A 28 -14.87 0.13 13.31
N ALA A 29 -14.75 1.35 12.76
CA ALA A 29 -13.86 1.59 11.63
C ALA A 29 -12.38 1.49 12.05
N ARG A 30 -12.07 1.95 13.27
CA ARG A 30 -10.74 1.81 13.88
C ARG A 30 -10.40 0.34 14.11
N ASP A 31 -11.25 -0.40 14.82
CA ASP A 31 -11.05 -1.81 15.14
C ASP A 31 -10.96 -2.68 13.89
N ASN A 32 -11.83 -2.46 12.89
CA ASN A 32 -11.80 -3.25 11.66
C ASN A 32 -10.54 -2.97 10.85
N ALA A 33 -10.08 -1.71 10.76
CA ALA A 33 -8.84 -1.38 10.08
C ALA A 33 -7.63 -2.03 10.77
N GLN A 34 -7.59 -2.02 12.11
CA GLN A 34 -6.54 -2.69 12.87
C GLN A 34 -6.57 -4.21 12.65
N LYS A 35 -7.75 -4.84 12.67
CA LYS A 35 -7.90 -6.27 12.38
C LYS A 35 -7.47 -6.63 10.95
N SER A 36 -7.79 -5.79 9.97
CA SER A 36 -7.31 -5.96 8.59
C SER A 36 -5.79 -5.90 8.52
N TYR A 37 -5.15 -4.94 9.20
CA TYR A 37 -3.70 -4.87 9.29
C TYR A 37 -3.10 -6.16 9.89
N LEU A 38 -3.62 -6.61 11.03
CA LEU A 38 -3.14 -7.83 11.70
C LEU A 38 -3.30 -9.06 10.81
N SER A 39 -4.47 -9.24 10.17
CA SER A 39 -4.69 -10.36 9.25
C SER A 39 -3.73 -10.35 8.05
N LEU A 40 -3.25 -9.17 7.64
CA LEU A 40 -2.38 -9.03 6.47
C LEU A 40 -0.89 -9.11 6.81
N PHE A 41 -0.48 -8.68 8.00
CA PHE A 41 0.94 -8.58 8.40
C PHE A 41 1.35 -9.49 9.56
N GLU A 42 0.38 -10.02 10.30
CA GLU A 42 0.54 -10.99 11.39
C GLU A 42 -0.44 -12.16 11.20
N PRO A 43 -0.45 -12.81 10.02
CA PRO A 43 -1.38 -13.89 9.74
C PRO A 43 -1.08 -15.15 10.56
N ILE A 44 -2.10 -15.96 10.81
CA ILE A 44 -1.95 -17.29 11.41
C ILE A 44 -1.12 -18.20 10.50
N ASP A 45 -1.31 -18.07 9.18
CA ASP A 45 -0.58 -18.82 8.16
C ASP A 45 -0.03 -17.87 7.09
N ALA A 46 1.26 -18.00 6.80
CA ALA A 46 1.99 -17.24 5.79
C ALA A 46 2.44 -18.12 4.61
N GLY A 47 1.85 -19.30 4.41
CA GLY A 47 2.23 -20.27 3.38
C GLY A 47 2.01 -19.78 1.94
N ASP A 48 0.86 -19.16 1.65
CA ASP A 48 0.55 -18.68 0.29
C ASP A 48 1.30 -17.39 -0.09
N VAL A 49 1.50 -16.52 0.90
CA VAL A 49 2.23 -15.26 0.79
C VAL A 49 3.06 -15.08 2.05
N SER A 50 4.38 -15.12 1.89
CA SER A 50 5.34 -15.01 2.98
C SER A 50 5.34 -13.62 3.62
N LEU A 51 5.86 -13.52 4.84
CA LEU A 51 6.00 -12.23 5.53
C LEU A 51 6.93 -11.27 4.78
N VAL A 52 7.99 -11.79 4.16
CA VAL A 52 8.93 -10.98 3.35
C VAL A 52 8.24 -10.43 2.10
N GLU A 53 7.43 -11.23 1.39
CA GLU A 53 6.66 -10.77 0.23
C GLU A 53 5.65 -9.68 0.61
N ARG A 54 4.92 -9.87 1.73
CA ARG A 54 3.97 -8.88 2.24
C ARG A 54 4.64 -7.54 2.55
N ALA A 55 5.79 -7.59 3.23
CA ALA A 55 6.54 -6.40 3.59
C ALA A 55 7.18 -5.72 2.37
N ALA A 56 7.69 -6.50 1.40
CA ALA A 56 8.25 -5.99 0.15
C ALA A 56 7.20 -5.29 -0.72
N VAL A 57 6.04 -5.92 -0.92
CA VAL A 57 4.90 -5.30 -1.61
C VAL A 57 4.44 -4.04 -0.88
N ALA A 58 4.40 -4.06 0.46
CA ALA A 58 4.00 -2.89 1.23
C ALA A 58 4.97 -1.72 1.07
N PHE A 59 6.28 -1.97 1.13
CA PHE A 59 7.28 -0.92 0.91
C PHE A 59 7.17 -0.35 -0.51
N PHE A 60 7.07 -1.23 -1.52
CA PHE A 60 6.89 -0.81 -2.91
C PHE A 60 5.62 0.04 -3.11
N VAL A 61 4.45 -0.46 -2.71
CA VAL A 61 3.16 0.23 -2.89
C VAL A 61 3.15 1.58 -2.18
N ILE A 62 3.59 1.65 -0.93
CA ILE A 62 3.60 2.92 -0.19
C ILE A 62 4.63 3.89 -0.76
N GLY A 63 5.76 3.39 -1.27
CA GLY A 63 6.70 4.18 -2.04
C GLY A 63 6.06 4.86 -3.26
N LEU A 64 5.24 4.13 -4.02
CA LEU A 64 4.48 4.69 -5.16
C LEU A 64 3.47 5.77 -4.74
N HIS A 65 2.91 5.69 -3.52
CA HIS A 65 2.02 6.72 -2.96
C HIS A 65 2.79 7.94 -2.41
N ARG A 66 4.13 7.90 -2.36
CA ARG A 66 5.01 9.02 -1.99
C ARG A 66 4.78 9.54 -0.57
N GLU A 67 4.43 8.64 0.35
CA GLU A 67 4.24 8.95 1.77
C GLU A 67 5.47 8.51 2.59
N PRO A 68 6.48 9.37 2.80
CA PRO A 68 7.80 8.97 3.30
C PRO A 68 7.75 8.36 4.70
N THR A 69 6.91 8.88 5.60
CA THR A 69 6.75 8.34 6.96
C THR A 69 6.19 6.93 6.94
N VAL A 70 5.19 6.65 6.08
CA VAL A 70 4.58 5.33 5.98
C VAL A 70 5.52 4.37 5.22
N ALA A 71 6.24 4.88 4.21
CA ALA A 71 7.25 4.10 3.48
C ALA A 71 8.38 3.67 4.42
N ALA A 72 8.87 4.57 5.28
CA ALA A 72 9.88 4.25 6.29
C ALA A 72 9.40 3.18 7.29
N PHE A 73 8.12 3.20 7.67
CA PHE A 73 7.54 2.15 8.52
C PHE A 73 7.59 0.76 7.84
N TYR A 74 7.18 0.65 6.57
CA TYR A 74 7.21 -0.62 5.85
C TYR A 74 8.63 -1.05 5.44
N ARG A 75 9.52 -0.11 5.17
CA ARG A 75 10.96 -0.35 4.98
C ARG A 75 11.58 -0.96 6.23
N ALA A 76 11.30 -0.39 7.41
CA ALA A 76 11.76 -0.92 8.69
C ALA A 76 11.18 -2.32 8.98
N LYS A 77 9.90 -2.53 8.69
CA LYS A 77 9.26 -3.85 8.79
C LYS A 77 9.95 -4.88 7.91
N LEU A 78 10.24 -4.56 6.65
CA LEU A 78 10.95 -5.45 5.74
C LEU A 78 12.37 -5.74 6.24
N THR A 79 13.09 -4.71 6.69
CA THR A 79 14.47 -4.84 7.20
C THR A 79 14.55 -5.78 8.41
N ALA A 80 13.50 -5.83 9.24
CA ALA A 80 13.44 -6.68 10.43
C ALA A 80 13.16 -8.17 10.12
N ILE A 81 12.80 -8.52 8.88
CA ILE A 81 12.53 -9.90 8.46
C ILE A 81 13.82 -10.52 7.90
N ALA A 82 14.05 -11.80 8.20
CA ALA A 82 15.15 -12.56 7.61
C ALA A 82 15.14 -12.42 6.07
N ASP A 83 16.31 -12.16 5.48
CA ASP A 83 16.49 -11.90 4.05
C ASP A 83 15.69 -10.70 3.48
N GLY A 84 15.09 -9.86 4.32
CA GLY A 84 14.38 -8.66 3.85
C GLY A 84 15.32 -7.50 3.54
N ALA A 85 16.41 -7.35 4.30
CA ALA A 85 17.37 -6.26 4.11
C ALA A 85 18.04 -6.25 2.73
N ARG A 86 18.29 -7.43 2.13
CA ARG A 86 18.89 -7.53 0.78
C ARG A 86 17.99 -6.98 -0.34
N LEU A 87 16.68 -6.87 -0.10
CA LEU A 87 15.71 -6.43 -1.09
C LEU A 87 15.56 -4.89 -1.14
N ILE A 88 16.05 -4.18 -0.12
CA ILE A 88 15.77 -2.75 0.07
C ILE A 88 16.25 -1.91 -1.13
N GLU A 89 17.49 -2.09 -1.56
CA GLU A 89 18.06 -1.31 -2.68
C GLU A 89 17.28 -1.57 -3.98
N ALA A 90 16.99 -2.84 -4.27
CA ALA A 90 16.23 -3.20 -5.47
C ALA A 90 14.82 -2.59 -5.44
N ILE A 91 14.14 -2.61 -4.30
CA ILE A 91 12.79 -2.03 -4.15
C ILE A 91 12.84 -0.50 -4.27
N GLU A 92 13.82 0.17 -3.67
CA GLU A 92 13.99 1.63 -3.78
C GLU A 92 14.18 2.06 -5.25
N ALA A 93 15.00 1.33 -6.00
CA ALA A 93 15.21 1.57 -7.43
C ALA A 93 13.92 1.36 -8.24
N GLU A 94 13.16 0.32 -7.94
CA GLU A 94 11.91 0.01 -8.62
C GLU A 94 10.76 0.96 -8.24
N ILE A 95 10.72 1.49 -7.00
CA ILE A 95 9.82 2.59 -6.61
C ILE A 95 10.10 3.82 -7.47
N ALA A 96 11.38 4.21 -7.58
CA ALA A 96 11.79 5.36 -8.40
C ALA A 96 11.44 5.15 -9.89
N ARG A 97 11.59 3.93 -10.41
CA ARG A 97 11.19 3.59 -11.78
C ARG A 97 9.68 3.63 -11.99
N GLY A 98 8.91 3.13 -11.02
CA GLY A 98 7.45 3.05 -11.10
C GLY A 98 6.74 4.39 -10.87
N GLU A 99 7.50 5.42 -10.53
CA GLU A 99 7.00 6.73 -10.16
C GLU A 99 6.17 7.39 -11.29
N THR A 100 4.91 7.73 -10.97
CA THR A 100 3.99 8.37 -11.92
C THR A 100 2.77 8.99 -11.18
N SER A 101 1.79 9.49 -11.93
CA SER A 101 0.52 10.02 -11.40
C SER A 101 -0.67 9.46 -12.17
N GLY A 102 -1.54 8.73 -11.49
CA GLY A 102 -2.78 8.15 -12.03
C GLY A 102 -4.05 8.68 -11.33
N PRO A 103 -5.22 8.07 -11.57
CA PRO A 103 -5.40 6.89 -12.41
C PRO A 103 -5.35 7.22 -13.91
N TYR A 104 -4.87 6.26 -14.69
CA TYR A 104 -4.92 6.26 -16.16
C TYR A 104 -5.35 4.86 -16.65
N GLY A 105 -5.42 4.66 -17.96
CA GLY A 105 -5.87 3.42 -18.60
C GLY A 105 -6.98 3.64 -19.62
N ALA A 106 -7.58 2.55 -20.09
CA ALA A 106 -8.60 2.53 -21.11
C ALA A 106 -9.92 1.92 -20.62
N PHE A 107 -11.03 2.46 -21.12
CA PHE A 107 -12.35 1.84 -21.06
C PHE A 107 -12.64 1.04 -22.33
N PRO A 108 -13.50 0.02 -22.27
CA PRO A 108 -14.10 -0.56 -23.47
C PRO A 108 -14.74 0.52 -24.35
N ALA A 109 -14.85 0.26 -25.65
CA ALA A 109 -15.48 1.19 -26.58
C ALA A 109 -16.90 1.58 -26.10
N GLY A 110 -17.12 2.88 -25.87
CA GLY A 110 -18.35 3.41 -25.30
C GLY A 110 -18.17 4.83 -24.75
N PRO A 111 -19.18 5.43 -24.09
CA PRO A 111 -19.14 6.83 -23.66
C PRO A 111 -17.98 7.18 -22.74
N LEU A 112 -17.53 6.25 -21.90
CA LEU A 112 -16.43 6.46 -20.97
C LEU A 112 -15.05 6.45 -21.65
N SER A 113 -14.93 6.03 -22.91
CA SER A 113 -13.63 6.03 -23.61
C SER A 113 -13.03 7.43 -23.79
N VAL A 114 -13.84 8.48 -23.64
CA VAL A 114 -13.37 9.88 -23.60
C VAL A 114 -12.48 10.16 -22.38
N GLU A 115 -12.58 9.35 -21.31
CA GLU A 115 -11.76 9.44 -20.11
C GLU A 115 -10.47 8.59 -20.19
N ASN A 116 -10.19 7.99 -21.36
CA ASN A 116 -8.96 7.23 -21.57
C ASN A 116 -7.74 8.13 -21.42
N LYS A 117 -6.76 7.66 -20.66
CA LYS A 117 -5.49 8.35 -20.46
C LYS A 117 -4.36 7.35 -20.63
N ALA A 118 -3.41 7.64 -21.51
CA ALA A 118 -2.19 6.85 -21.57
C ALA A 118 -1.31 7.13 -20.34
N GLY A 119 -0.57 6.12 -19.88
CA GLY A 119 0.36 6.27 -18.78
C GLY A 119 1.38 5.13 -18.75
N LEU A 120 2.18 5.13 -17.69
CA LEU A 120 3.31 4.20 -17.56
C LEU A 120 2.84 2.75 -17.44
N ALA A 121 3.18 1.92 -18.42
CA ALA A 121 3.06 0.48 -18.31
C ALA A 121 4.30 -0.11 -17.62
N TYR A 122 4.36 0.01 -16.29
CA TYR A 122 5.54 -0.40 -15.51
C TYR A 122 5.90 -1.89 -15.70
N ARG A 123 7.22 -2.11 -15.77
CA ARG A 123 7.90 -3.41 -15.78
C ARG A 123 9.14 -3.31 -14.91
N VAL A 124 9.44 -4.36 -14.16
CA VAL A 124 10.66 -4.43 -13.37
C VAL A 124 11.86 -4.44 -14.30
N SER A 125 12.91 -3.68 -13.95
CA SER A 125 14.13 -3.63 -14.77
C SER A 125 14.79 -5.00 -14.91
N ALA A 126 15.41 -5.27 -16.07
CA ALA A 126 16.12 -6.52 -16.32
C ALA A 126 17.21 -6.79 -15.26
N GLU A 127 17.89 -5.74 -14.82
CA GLU A 127 18.95 -5.78 -13.80
C GLU A 127 18.44 -6.29 -12.44
N ARG A 128 17.21 -5.93 -12.04
CA ARG A 128 16.66 -6.24 -10.71
C ARG A 128 15.84 -7.54 -10.67
N LYS A 129 15.58 -8.18 -11.81
CA LYS A 129 14.80 -9.44 -11.85
C LYS A 129 15.44 -10.56 -11.03
N THR A 130 16.77 -10.69 -11.09
CA THR A 130 17.49 -11.72 -10.33
C THR A 130 17.45 -11.45 -8.82
N ASP A 131 17.57 -10.18 -8.41
CA ASP A 131 17.54 -9.80 -6.99
C ASP A 131 16.18 -10.08 -6.34
N LEU A 132 15.11 -9.81 -7.09
CA LEU A 132 13.72 -9.88 -6.65
C LEU A 132 13.12 -11.29 -6.79
N GLY A 133 13.50 -12.02 -7.84
CA GLY A 133 12.89 -13.30 -8.21
C GLY A 133 11.49 -13.16 -8.81
N ASP A 134 11.04 -14.21 -9.51
CA ASP A 134 9.85 -14.17 -10.38
C ASP A 134 8.56 -13.75 -9.64
N ARG A 135 8.37 -14.22 -8.40
CA ARG A 135 7.18 -13.91 -7.60
C ARG A 135 7.07 -12.42 -7.27
N LEU A 136 8.15 -11.79 -6.79
CA LEU A 136 8.14 -10.35 -6.48
C LEU A 136 8.11 -9.51 -7.75
N VAL A 137 8.76 -9.95 -8.83
CA VAL A 137 8.66 -9.28 -10.13
C VAL A 137 7.21 -9.18 -10.58
N ALA A 138 6.50 -10.31 -10.63
CA ALA A 138 5.09 -10.34 -11.02
C ALA A 138 4.20 -9.54 -10.05
N ALA A 139 4.48 -9.61 -8.74
CA ALA A 139 3.74 -8.86 -7.74
C ALA A 139 3.91 -7.34 -7.88
N PHE A 140 5.12 -6.83 -8.14
CA PHE A 140 5.34 -5.39 -8.31
C PHE A 140 4.68 -4.87 -9.58
N GLU A 141 4.77 -5.62 -10.68
CA GLU A 141 4.09 -5.26 -11.92
C GLU A 141 2.57 -5.20 -11.75
N HIS A 142 2.00 -6.18 -11.04
CA HIS A 142 0.58 -6.20 -10.74
C HIS A 142 0.16 -5.13 -9.73
N ALA A 143 0.95 -4.89 -8.67
CA ALA A 143 0.66 -3.86 -7.69
C ALA A 143 0.66 -2.46 -8.33
N HIS A 144 1.62 -2.19 -9.22
CA HIS A 144 1.65 -0.93 -9.98
C HIS A 144 0.43 -0.77 -10.87
N LEU A 145 0.02 -1.85 -11.57
CA LEU A 145 -1.22 -1.90 -12.33
C LEU A 145 -2.42 -1.50 -11.47
N LEU A 146 -2.59 -2.09 -10.29
CA LEU A 146 -3.70 -1.78 -9.38
C LEU A 146 -3.64 -0.35 -8.81
N VAL A 147 -2.44 0.20 -8.57
CA VAL A 147 -2.27 1.55 -8.00
C VAL A 147 -2.61 2.63 -9.03
N PHE A 148 -2.15 2.51 -10.28
CA PHE A 148 -2.24 3.60 -11.26
C PHE A 148 -3.16 3.35 -12.45
N ARG A 149 -3.44 2.09 -12.79
CA ARG A 149 -4.30 1.72 -13.94
C ARG A 149 -5.22 0.53 -13.63
N PRO A 150 -5.96 0.54 -12.50
CA PRO A 150 -6.77 -0.60 -12.10
C PRO A 150 -7.85 -0.98 -13.12
N ARG A 151 -8.27 -0.04 -13.98
CA ARG A 151 -9.25 -0.27 -15.05
C ARG A 151 -8.73 -1.16 -16.18
N ASP A 152 -7.40 -1.23 -16.35
CA ASP A 152 -6.76 -2.07 -17.37
C ASP A 152 -6.56 -3.51 -16.91
N ALA A 153 -6.86 -3.83 -15.63
CA ALA A 153 -6.63 -5.15 -15.09
C ALA A 153 -7.46 -6.21 -15.84
N ALA A 154 -6.78 -7.24 -16.33
CA ALA A 154 -7.35 -8.25 -17.18
C ALA A 154 -6.96 -9.68 -16.74
N VAL A 155 -7.59 -10.67 -17.36
CA VAL A 155 -7.30 -12.10 -17.12
C VAL A 155 -5.83 -12.44 -17.38
N ALA A 156 -5.18 -11.76 -18.32
CA ALA A 156 -3.77 -11.96 -18.63
C ALA A 156 -2.86 -11.62 -17.43
N ASP A 157 -3.21 -10.60 -16.63
CA ASP A 157 -2.43 -10.21 -15.44
C ASP A 157 -2.53 -11.27 -14.33
N MET A 158 -3.71 -11.88 -14.17
CA MET A 158 -3.89 -13.02 -13.25
C MET A 158 -3.08 -14.23 -13.70
N LYS A 159 -3.06 -14.52 -15.01
CA LYS A 159 -2.25 -15.61 -15.58
C LYS A 159 -0.75 -15.37 -15.37
N ALA A 160 -0.28 -14.12 -15.43
CA ALA A 160 1.11 -13.78 -15.16
C ALA A 160 1.50 -14.07 -13.70
N LEU A 161 0.62 -13.74 -12.73
CA LEU A 161 0.83 -14.10 -11.32
C LEU A 161 0.88 -15.63 -11.12
N LEU A 162 -0.05 -16.37 -11.71
CA LEU A 162 -0.06 -17.84 -11.66
C LEU A 162 1.22 -18.44 -12.26
N ALA A 163 1.66 -17.93 -13.41
CA ALA A 163 2.89 -18.38 -14.08
C ALA A 163 4.15 -18.11 -13.24
N ALA A 164 4.15 -17.03 -12.45
CA ALA A 164 5.22 -16.73 -11.50
C ALA A 164 5.14 -17.59 -10.21
N GLY A 165 4.16 -18.49 -10.10
CA GLY A 165 4.03 -19.42 -8.98
C GLY A 165 3.15 -18.93 -7.83
N TRP A 166 2.36 -17.88 -8.01
CA TRP A 166 1.33 -17.49 -7.03
C TRP A 166 0.17 -18.49 -7.04
N SER A 167 -0.37 -18.82 -5.87
CA SER A 167 -1.62 -19.59 -5.76
C SER A 167 -2.83 -18.69 -5.94
N ASN A 168 -4.01 -19.26 -6.23
CA ASN A 168 -5.26 -18.49 -6.28
C ASN A 168 -5.54 -17.75 -4.96
N THR A 169 -5.33 -18.44 -3.82
CA THR A 169 -5.45 -17.84 -2.48
C THR A 169 -4.45 -16.71 -2.30
N GLY A 170 -3.19 -16.93 -2.70
CA GLY A 170 -2.14 -15.92 -2.65
C GLY A 170 -2.46 -14.66 -3.46
N ILE A 171 -3.04 -14.81 -4.65
CA ILE A 171 -3.48 -13.68 -5.49
C ILE A 171 -4.58 -12.87 -4.78
N VAL A 172 -5.56 -13.53 -4.16
CA VAL A 172 -6.61 -12.84 -3.39
C VAL A 172 -6.00 -12.08 -2.20
N THR A 173 -5.14 -12.74 -1.41
CA THR A 173 -4.48 -12.11 -0.26
C THR A 173 -3.60 -10.93 -0.67
N PHE A 174 -2.85 -11.07 -1.76
CA PHE A 174 -2.04 -10.00 -2.33
C PHE A 174 -2.91 -8.82 -2.81
N SER A 175 -4.05 -9.09 -3.46
CA SER A 175 -4.97 -8.03 -3.88
C SER A 175 -5.56 -7.28 -2.69
N GLN A 176 -5.93 -8.00 -1.63
CA GLN A 176 -6.38 -7.42 -0.36
C GLN A 176 -5.29 -6.57 0.29
N LEU A 177 -4.04 -7.01 0.25
CA LEU A 177 -2.88 -6.25 0.75
C LEU A 177 -2.74 -4.91 0.02
N VAL A 178 -2.72 -4.90 -1.31
CA VAL A 178 -2.59 -3.66 -2.11
C VAL A 178 -3.77 -2.72 -1.87
N ALA A 179 -4.99 -3.25 -1.77
CA ALA A 179 -6.19 -2.48 -1.45
C ALA A 179 -6.11 -1.84 -0.05
N PHE A 180 -5.73 -2.63 0.96
CA PHE A 180 -5.56 -2.14 2.34
C PHE A 180 -4.50 -1.05 2.43
N LEU A 181 -3.33 -1.22 1.80
CA LEU A 181 -2.25 -0.23 1.80
C LEU A 181 -2.70 1.09 1.15
N SER A 182 -3.39 1.00 0.01
CA SER A 182 -3.94 2.17 -0.69
C SER A 182 -5.06 2.86 0.11
N PHE A 183 -5.82 2.12 0.90
CA PHE A 183 -6.78 2.68 1.85
C PHE A 183 -6.07 3.36 3.03
N GLN A 184 -5.16 2.64 3.69
CA GLN A 184 -4.44 3.09 4.88
C GLN A 184 -3.70 4.40 4.61
N VAL A 185 -2.96 4.48 3.52
CA VAL A 185 -2.17 5.67 3.17
C VAL A 185 -3.06 6.89 2.97
N ARG A 186 -4.18 6.77 2.25
CA ARG A 186 -5.12 7.88 2.04
C ARG A 186 -5.78 8.33 3.33
N VAL A 187 -6.13 7.39 4.21
CA VAL A 187 -6.70 7.72 5.54
C VAL A 187 -5.67 8.44 6.40
N VAL A 188 -4.42 7.95 6.44
CA VAL A 188 -3.32 8.59 7.18
C VAL A 188 -3.10 10.02 6.70
N THR A 189 -2.96 10.22 5.39
CA THR A 189 -2.77 11.57 4.81
C THR A 189 -3.97 12.48 5.12
N GLY A 190 -5.21 11.99 4.94
CA GLY A 190 -6.42 12.77 5.25
C GLY A 190 -6.54 13.15 6.72
N LEU A 191 -6.20 12.23 7.63
CA LEU A 191 -6.21 12.49 9.08
C LEU A 191 -5.16 13.52 9.48
N ARG A 192 -3.96 13.50 8.89
CA ARG A 192 -2.93 14.52 9.14
C ARG A 192 -3.39 15.90 8.69
N VAL A 193 -4.02 16.02 7.52
CA VAL A 193 -4.60 17.28 7.04
C VAL A 193 -5.68 17.79 8.00
N LEU A 194 -6.60 16.92 8.42
CA LEU A 194 -7.64 17.27 9.39
C LEU A 194 -7.04 17.70 10.75
N GLY A 195 -6.04 16.98 11.26
CA GLY A 195 -5.35 17.31 12.51
C GLY A 195 -4.67 18.68 12.47
N ALA A 196 -3.98 19.01 11.38
CA ALA A 196 -3.36 20.32 11.18
C ALA A 196 -4.40 21.46 11.17
N SER A 197 -5.55 21.23 10.52
CA SER A 197 -6.66 22.19 10.50
C SER A 197 -7.25 22.42 11.90
N LEU A 198 -7.42 21.35 12.70
CA LEU A 198 -7.94 21.45 14.07
C LEU A 198 -6.97 22.19 15.01
N GLY A 199 -5.66 21.94 14.87
CA GLY A 199 -4.64 22.65 15.64
C GLY A 199 -4.62 24.15 15.32
N SER A 200 -4.76 24.52 14.05
CA SER A 200 -4.81 25.91 13.60
C SER A 200 -6.04 26.65 14.13
N ALA A 201 -7.21 26.00 14.15
CA ALA A 201 -8.44 26.58 14.69
C ALA A 201 -8.37 26.84 16.20
N ASN A 202 -7.76 25.93 16.97
CA ASN A 202 -7.56 26.12 18.41
C ASN A 202 -6.60 27.28 18.71
N ALA A 203 -5.59 27.51 17.87
CA ALA A 203 -4.67 28.64 18.02
C ALA A 203 -5.34 29.99 17.73
N ALA A 204 -6.29 30.03 16.78
CA ALA A 204 -7.00 31.25 16.41
C ALA A 204 -8.15 31.62 17.36
N GLY A 205 -8.77 30.65 18.04
CA GLY A 205 -9.84 30.89 19.02
C GLY A 205 -9.36 31.12 20.46
N GLY A 206 -8.06 31.00 20.72
CA GLY A 206 -7.43 31.26 22.02
C GLY A 206 -6.72 32.61 22.13
N ALA A 207 -6.82 33.46 21.10
CA ALA A 207 -6.36 34.85 21.07
C ALA A 207 -7.56 35.79 21.15
#